data_AF-A0A818CPR1-F1
#
_entry.id   AF-A0A818CPR1-F1
#
_cell.length_a   1.000
_cell.length_b   1.000
_cell.length_c   1.000
_cell.angle_alpha   90.00
_cell.angle_beta   90.00
_cell.angle_gamma   90.00
#
_symmetry.space_group_name_H-M   'P 1'
#
loop_
_entity.id
_entity.type
_entity.pdbx_description
1 polymer ?
#
loop_
_entity_poly.entity_id
_entity_poly.type
_entity_poly.pdbx_seq_one_letter_code
_entity_poly.pdbx_strand_id
1 'polypeptide(L)'
;MFLAPLSVPQPLTDINVLLGQPGTFNLTCDAFPTPKVTWFFNDTELKNSPKHKIETKQNVFSLTVNKCDHPDVGIYRAYIDNGIDHTEQT
;
A
#
# COMPACT_ATOMS: atom_id res chain seq x y z
N MET A 1 -11.07 -0.21 26.83
CA MET A 1 -10.28 -0.34 25.59
C MET A 1 -11.21 0.05 24.45
N PHE A 2 -10.94 1.14 23.74
CA PHE A 2 -11.78 1.58 22.62
C PHE A 2 -11.27 0.91 21.34
N LEU A 3 -12.12 0.11 20.68
CA LEU A 3 -11.84 -0.44 19.35
C LEU A 3 -12.40 0.53 18.31
N ALA A 4 -11.69 0.70 17.19
CA ALA A 4 -12.19 1.41 16.02
C ALA A 4 -12.23 0.41 14.84
N PRO A 5 -13.36 0.30 14.13
CA PRO A 5 -13.49 -0.63 13.01
C PRO A 5 -12.50 -0.26 11.91
N LEU A 6 -12.08 -1.27 11.15
CA LEU A 6 -11.19 -1.06 10.03
C LEU A 6 -11.93 -0.32 8.91
N SER A 7 -11.43 0.85 8.55
CA SER A 7 -11.95 1.65 7.45
C SER A 7 -10.82 2.20 6.60
N VAL A 8 -11.11 2.43 5.32
CA VAL A 8 -10.15 2.93 4.33
C VAL A 8 -10.68 4.24 3.75
N PRO A 9 -10.51 5.39 4.43
CA PRO A 9 -11.03 6.67 3.95
C PRO A 9 -10.40 7.13 2.64
N GLN A 10 -9.16 6.73 2.38
CA GLN A 10 -8.47 6.96 1.12
C GLN A 10 -8.07 5.60 0.52
N PRO A 11 -8.87 5.05 -0.39
CA PRO A 11 -8.56 3.80 -1.07
C PRO A 11 -7.39 3.97 -2.03
N LEU A 12 -6.85 2.83 -2.50
CA LEU A 12 -5.91 2.86 -3.61
C LEU A 12 -6.59 3.35 -4.89
N THR A 13 -5.79 4.02 -5.72
CA THR A 13 -6.21 4.52 -7.02
C THR A 13 -5.10 4.26 -8.02
N ASP A 14 -5.49 4.01 -9.27
CA ASP A 14 -4.55 3.88 -10.37
C ASP A 14 -3.67 5.12 -10.53
N ILE A 15 -2.40 4.91 -10.84
CA ILE A 15 -1.45 5.97 -11.16
C ILE A 15 -0.87 5.75 -12.55
N ASN A 16 -0.68 6.83 -13.28
CA ASN A 16 0.09 6.84 -14.53
C ASN A 16 1.39 7.57 -14.29
N VAL A 17 2.52 6.93 -14.60
CA VAL A 17 3.85 7.44 -14.31
C VAL A 17 4.67 7.43 -15.59
N LEU A 18 5.43 8.50 -15.83
CA LEU A 18 6.37 8.55 -16.95
C LEU A 18 7.53 7.58 -16.69
N LEU A 19 7.99 6.89 -17.74
CA LEU A 19 9.11 5.97 -17.65
C LEU A 19 10.34 6.64 -17.00
N GLY A 20 10.96 5.93 -16.07
CA GLY A 20 12.10 6.39 -15.29
C GLY A 20 11.76 7.29 -14.10
N GLN A 21 10.50 7.73 -13.94
CA GLN A 21 10.08 8.52 -12.78
C GLN A 21 9.58 7.63 -11.63
N PRO A 22 9.63 8.12 -10.38
CA PRO A 22 9.04 7.41 -9.26
C PRO A 22 7.51 7.46 -9.30
N GLY A 23 6.87 6.34 -8.96
CA GLY A 23 5.43 6.24 -8.73
C GLY A 23 5.14 5.94 -7.27
N THR A 24 4.17 6.64 -6.66
CA THR A 24 3.80 6.43 -5.26
C THR A 24 2.32 6.15 -5.11
N PHE A 25 2.01 5.01 -4.49
CA PHE A 25 0.70 4.67 -4.00
C PHE A 25 0.56 5.12 -2.55
N ASN A 26 -0.58 5.71 -2.21
CA ASN A 26 -0.92 6.11 -0.84
C ASN A 26 -2.27 5.52 -0.45
N LEU A 27 -2.32 4.99 0.75
CA LEU A 27 -3.50 4.36 1.34
C LEU A 27 -3.63 4.90 2.76
N THR A 28 -4.83 5.38 3.13
CA THR A 28 -5.11 5.79 4.51
C THR A 28 -6.05 4.79 5.14
N CYS A 29 -5.69 4.27 6.32
CA CYS A 29 -6.52 3.33 7.08
C CYS A 29 -6.72 3.79 8.50
N ASP A 30 -7.99 3.93 8.90
CA ASP A 30 -8.36 4.21 10.28
C ASP A 30 -8.85 2.93 10.94
N ALA A 31 -8.11 2.44 11.95
CA ALA A 31 -8.49 1.30 12.78
C ALA A 31 -7.74 1.33 14.11
N PHE A 32 -8.32 0.71 15.14
CA PHE A 32 -7.62 0.39 16.39
C PHE A 32 -7.94 -1.05 16.80
N PRO A 33 -6.95 -1.96 16.89
CA PRO A 33 -5.49 -1.74 16.76
C PRO A 33 -5.03 -1.23 15.39
N THR A 34 -3.87 -0.58 15.34
CA THR A 34 -3.28 -0.07 14.10
C THR A 34 -3.03 -1.23 13.12
N PRO A 35 -3.51 -1.12 11.87
CA PRO A 35 -3.35 -2.20 10.91
C PRO A 35 -1.91 -2.30 10.41
N LYS A 36 -1.54 -3.50 9.96
CA LYS A 36 -0.36 -3.75 9.15
C LYS A 36 -0.78 -3.83 7.69
N VAL A 37 -0.02 -3.18 6.80
CA VAL A 37 -0.21 -3.26 5.35
C VAL A 37 0.89 -4.09 4.71
N THR A 38 0.48 -5.08 3.93
CA THR A 38 1.37 -5.91 3.10
C THR A 38 1.09 -5.62 1.64
N TRP A 39 2.12 -5.24 0.89
CA TRP A 39 2.00 -4.85 -0.51
C TRP A 39 2.33 -6.02 -1.43
N PHE A 40 1.66 -6.09 -2.58
CA PHE A 40 1.87 -7.09 -3.61
C PHE A 40 1.97 -6.43 -4.98
N PHE A 41 2.77 -7.03 -5.87
CA PHE A 41 2.77 -6.76 -7.30
C PHE A 41 2.56 -8.07 -8.05
N ASN A 42 1.48 -8.17 -8.84
CA ASN A 42 1.11 -9.38 -9.58
C ASN A 42 1.25 -10.65 -8.70
N ASP A 43 0.60 -10.64 -7.55
CA ASP A 43 0.58 -11.72 -6.53
C ASP A 43 1.90 -11.99 -5.78
N THR A 44 2.97 -11.25 -6.09
CA THR A 44 4.24 -11.36 -5.37
C THR A 44 4.32 -10.32 -4.26
N GLU A 45 4.54 -10.77 -3.02
CA GLU A 45 4.74 -9.87 -1.88
C GLU A 45 5.96 -8.96 -2.09
N LEU A 46 5.76 -7.66 -1.94
CA LEU A 46 6.79 -6.65 -2.01
C LEU A 46 7.39 -6.39 -0.63
N LYS A 47 8.72 -6.23 -0.61
CA LYS A 47 9.49 -5.84 0.58
C LYS A 47 10.32 -4.61 0.27
N ASN A 48 10.71 -3.90 1.33
CA ASN A 48 11.64 -2.78 1.21
C ASN A 48 12.91 -3.22 0.49
N SER A 49 13.28 -2.48 -0.54
CA SER A 49 14.40 -2.76 -1.45
C SER A 49 14.85 -1.45 -2.13
N PRO A 50 15.97 -1.44 -2.87
CA PRO A 50 16.35 -0.27 -3.66
C PRO A 50 15.29 0.15 -4.71
N LYS A 51 14.43 -0.77 -5.15
CA LYS A 51 13.35 -0.52 -6.11
C LYS A 51 12.07 -0.05 -5.43
N HIS A 52 11.69 -0.70 -4.32
CA HIS A 52 10.43 -0.49 -3.61
C HIS A 52 10.68 0.09 -2.22
N LYS A 53 10.13 1.27 -1.96
CA LYS A 53 10.15 1.90 -0.64
C LYS A 53 8.78 1.80 -0.01
N ILE A 54 8.67 1.11 1.11
CA ILE A 54 7.43 0.95 1.88
C ILE A 54 7.57 1.74 3.17
N GLU A 55 6.63 2.65 3.41
CA GLU A 55 6.62 3.55 4.55
C GLU A 55 5.25 3.55 5.25
N THR A 56 5.27 3.78 6.56
CA THR A 56 4.08 3.98 7.37
C THR A 56 4.27 5.25 8.19
N LYS A 57 3.33 6.19 8.06
CA LYS A 57 3.29 7.44 8.80
C LYS A 57 1.90 7.61 9.40
N GLN A 58 1.77 7.35 10.70
CA GLN A 58 0.48 7.36 11.41
C GLN A 58 -0.51 6.38 10.77
N ASN A 59 -1.57 6.88 10.14
CA ASN A 59 -2.60 6.11 9.45
C ASN A 59 -2.38 6.04 7.92
N VAL A 60 -1.31 6.64 7.40
CA VAL A 60 -0.97 6.63 5.97
C VAL A 60 0.10 5.58 5.70
N PHE A 61 -0.18 4.71 4.75
CA PHE A 61 0.68 3.64 4.26
C PHE A 61 1.03 3.93 2.81
N SER A 62 2.32 3.93 2.50
CA SER A 62 2.81 4.32 1.18
C SER A 62 3.73 3.24 0.60
N LEU A 63 3.60 3.02 -0.70
CA LEU A 63 4.54 2.26 -1.53
C LEU A 63 5.05 3.16 -2.65
N THR A 64 6.36 3.39 -2.70
CA THR A 64 7.02 4.09 -3.81
C THR A 64 7.84 3.11 -4.62
N VAL A 65 7.61 3.08 -5.93
CA VAL A 65 8.48 2.44 -6.93
C VAL A 65 9.45 3.53 -7.41
N ASN A 66 10.74 3.44 -7.06
CA ASN A 66 11.69 4.56 -7.22
C ASN A 66 11.98 4.95 -8.68
N LYS A 67 11.88 3.98 -9.60
CA LYS A 67 12.09 4.18 -11.04
C LYS A 67 11.15 3.25 -11.79
N CYS A 68 10.01 3.73 -12.27
CA CYS A 68 9.05 2.91 -13.00
C CYS A 68 9.54 2.61 -14.41
N ASP A 69 9.64 1.33 -14.76
CA ASP A 69 10.00 0.80 -16.08
C ASP A 69 8.90 -0.17 -16.56
N HIS A 70 8.97 -0.63 -17.81
CA HIS A 70 7.97 -1.54 -18.41
C HIS A 70 7.60 -2.76 -17.54
N PRO A 71 8.53 -3.43 -16.83
CA PRO A 71 8.20 -4.58 -15.98
C PRO A 71 7.38 -4.23 -14.73
N ASP A 72 7.28 -2.95 -14.36
CA ASP A 72 6.52 -2.50 -13.19
C ASP A 72 5.06 -2.16 -13.54
N VAL A 73 4.67 -2.30 -14.82
CA VAL A 73 3.28 -2.17 -15.23
C VAL A 73 2.52 -3.42 -14.78
N GLY A 74 1.51 -3.22 -13.95
CA GLY A 74 0.70 -4.33 -13.43
C GLY A 74 -0.17 -3.90 -12.27
N ILE A 75 -0.64 -4.91 -11.54
CA ILE A 75 -1.61 -4.73 -10.45
C ILE A 75 -0.85 -4.67 -9.13
N TYR A 76 -0.96 -3.53 -8.46
CA TYR A 76 -0.48 -3.35 -7.10
C TYR A 76 -1.64 -3.56 -6.13
N ARG A 77 -1.43 -4.35 -5.08
CA ARG A 77 -2.47 -4.67 -4.09
C ARG A 77 -1.95 -4.45 -2.68
N ALA A 78 -2.79 -3.89 -1.82
CA ALA A 78 -2.51 -3.72 -0.40
C ALA A 78 -3.45 -4.63 0.41
N TYR A 79 -2.90 -5.58 1.14
CA TYR A 79 -3.59 -6.38 2.15
C TYR A 79 -3.44 -5.69 3.52
N ILE A 80 -4.55 -5.37 4.16
CA ILE A 80 -4.61 -4.57 5.39
C ILE A 80 -5.23 -5.44 6.48
N ASP A 81 -4.53 -5.63 7.59
CA ASP A 81 -4.95 -6.53 8.66
C ASP A 81 -4.57 -5.96 10.02
N ASN A 82 -5.53 -5.87 10.95
CA ASN A 82 -5.30 -5.41 12.33
C ASN A 82 -5.42 -6.52 13.39
N GLY A 83 -5.53 -7.78 12.98
CA GLY A 83 -5.72 -8.95 13.84
C GLY A 83 -7.16 -9.16 14.33
N ILE A 84 -8.09 -8.27 13.98
CA ILE A 84 -9.53 -8.38 14.27
C ILE A 84 -10.32 -8.47 12.96
N ASP A 85 -9.96 -7.61 12.00
CA ASP A 85 -10.58 -7.50 10.68
C ASP A 85 -9.48 -7.29 9.62
N HIS A 86 -9.82 -7.58 8.37
CA HIS A 86 -8.93 -7.43 7.24
C HIS A 86 -9.67 -6.98 5.97
N THR A 87 -8.96 -6.27 5.10
CA THR A 87 -9.47 -5.90 3.77
C THR A 87 -8.34 -5.81 2.75
N GLU A 88 -8.70 -5.75 1.48
CA GLU A 88 -7.77 -5.64 0.37
C GLU A 88 -8.15 -4.46 -0.52
N GLN A 89 -7.14 -3.75 -1.04
CA GLN A 89 -7.29 -2.65 -1.98
C GLN A 89 -6.40 -2.89 -3.19
N THR A 90 -6.87 -2.51 -4.37
CA THR A 90 -6.16 -2.63 -5.65
C THR A 90 -6.25 -1.29 -6.36
#